data_AF-A0A4R1UXN6-F1
#
_entry.id   AF-A0A4R1UXN6-F1
#
_cell.length_a   1.000
_cell.length_b   1.000
_cell.length_c   1.000
_cell.angle_alpha   90.00
_cell.angle_beta   90.00
_cell.angle_gamma   90.00
#
_symmetry.space_group_name_H-M   'P 1'
#
loop_
_entity.id
_entity.type
_entity.pdbx_description
1 polymer ?
#
loop_
_entity_poly.entity_id
_entity_poly.type
_entity_poly.pdbx_seq_one_letter_code
_entity_poly.pdbx_strand_id
1 'polypeptide(L)'
;MSMTISAATARISRQLPEAELSLDSALLASARLMESMLLARQADGVANFTGQTAILRLAKSQRSLIECQNDMIRVHRALLDAGREVKAIIDEPEACPASGTLVEEAPLLQVA
;
A
#
# COMPACT_ATOMS: atom_id res chain seq x y z
N MET A 1 -2.87 25.98 19.21
CA MET A 1 -3.12 26.30 17.80
C MET A 1 -4.16 25.32 17.28
N SER A 2 -5.34 25.77 16.84
CA SER A 2 -6.34 24.90 16.20
C SER A 2 -6.01 24.77 14.71
N MET A 3 -6.22 23.57 14.15
CA MET A 3 -6.05 23.29 12.73
C MET A 3 -7.38 23.51 12.00
N THR A 4 -7.36 24.14 10.82
CA THR A 4 -8.56 24.28 9.99
C THR A 4 -8.86 22.97 9.26
N ILE A 5 -10.14 22.74 8.90
CA ILE A 5 -10.55 21.54 8.15
C ILE A 5 -9.77 21.42 6.84
N SER A 6 -9.65 22.50 6.07
CA SER A 6 -8.85 22.54 4.84
C SER A 6 -7.38 22.13 5.06
N ALA A 7 -6.75 22.64 6.13
CA ALA A 7 -5.36 22.27 6.45
C ALA A 7 -5.23 20.80 6.91
N ALA A 8 -6.26 20.24 7.56
CA ALA A 8 -6.30 18.83 7.93
C ALA A 8 -6.46 17.95 6.68
N THR A 9 -7.41 18.26 5.81
CA THR A 9 -7.65 17.54 4.56
C THR A 9 -6.41 17.52 3.68
N ALA A 10 -5.76 18.67 3.45
CA ALA A 10 -4.54 18.73 2.65
C ALA A 10 -3.40 17.87 3.22
N ARG A 11 -3.28 17.78 4.56
CA ARG A 11 -2.30 16.89 5.20
C ARG A 11 -2.65 15.43 5.00
N ILE A 12 -3.90 15.04 5.25
CA ILE A 12 -4.37 13.65 5.13
C ILE A 12 -4.22 13.17 3.68
N SER A 13 -4.62 13.98 2.69
CA SER A 13 -4.51 13.62 1.27
C SER A 13 -3.08 13.37 0.81
N ARG A 14 -2.08 13.98 1.46
CA ARG A 14 -0.66 13.70 1.19
C ARG A 14 -0.17 12.46 1.95
N GLN A 15 -0.53 12.33 3.21
CA GLN A 15 -0.01 11.26 4.08
C GLN A 15 -0.60 9.88 3.76
N LEU A 16 -1.84 9.84 3.28
CA LEU A 16 -2.54 8.59 2.96
C LEU A 16 -1.82 7.75 1.88
N PRO A 17 -1.50 8.29 0.68
CA PRO A 17 -0.77 7.53 -0.33
C PRO A 17 0.68 7.21 0.10
N GLU A 18 1.32 8.08 0.88
CA GLU A 18 2.65 7.81 1.45
C GLU A 18 2.62 6.59 2.41
N ALA A 19 1.57 6.46 3.21
CA ALA A 19 1.38 5.34 4.12
C ALA A 19 1.09 4.03 3.37
N GLU A 20 0.24 4.07 2.33
CA GLU A 20 -0.05 2.92 1.46
C GLU A 20 1.22 2.41 0.77
N LEU A 21 1.99 3.31 0.15
CA LEU A 21 3.25 2.96 -0.52
C LEU A 21 4.30 2.40 0.45
N SER A 22 4.30 2.87 1.70
CA SER A 22 5.22 2.39 2.74
C SER A 22 4.93 0.93 3.11
N LEU A 23 3.65 0.51 3.12
CA LEU A 23 3.28 -0.88 3.35
C LEU A 23 3.73 -1.79 2.20
N ASP A 24 3.54 -1.35 0.95
CA ASP A 24 4.04 -2.08 -0.23
C ASP A 24 5.56 -2.23 -0.22
N SER A 25 6.27 -1.15 0.11
CA SER A 25 7.72 -1.15 0.23
C SER A 25 8.21 -2.12 1.30
N ALA A 26 7.51 -2.21 2.44
CA ALA A 26 7.80 -3.16 3.51
C ALA A 26 7.54 -4.61 3.06
N LEU A 27 6.45 -4.86 2.35
CA LEU A 27 6.15 -6.20 1.81
C LEU A 27 7.22 -6.63 0.80
N LEU A 28 7.63 -5.75 -0.11
CA LEU A 28 8.71 -6.02 -1.07
C LEU A 28 10.04 -6.31 -0.38
N ALA A 29 10.42 -5.51 0.62
CA ALA A 29 11.65 -5.74 1.39
C ALA A 29 11.62 -7.10 2.10
N SER A 30 10.48 -7.48 2.66
CA SER A 30 10.31 -8.78 3.32
C SER A 30 10.38 -9.95 2.33
N ALA A 31 9.89 -9.78 1.10
CA ALA A 31 9.95 -10.79 0.05
C ALA A 31 11.39 -11.05 -0.41
N ARG A 32 12.18 -9.98 -0.60
CA ARG A 32 13.62 -10.08 -0.92
C ARG A 32 14.42 -10.78 0.18
N LEU A 33 14.06 -10.57 1.44
CA LEU A 33 14.66 -11.30 2.56
C LEU A 33 14.30 -12.80 2.50
N MET A 34 13.04 -13.13 2.20
CA MET A 34 12.61 -14.53 2.05
C MET A 34 13.38 -15.24 0.94
N GLU A 35 13.52 -14.59 -0.22
CA GLU A 35 14.33 -15.07 -1.34
C GLU A 35 15.76 -15.39 -0.88
N SER A 36 16.41 -14.44 -0.20
CA SER A 36 17.78 -14.60 0.32
C SER A 36 17.89 -15.78 1.30
N MET A 37 16.89 -15.96 2.17
CA MET A 37 16.84 -17.09 3.12
C MET A 37 16.67 -18.44 2.41
N LEU A 38 15.91 -18.49 1.32
CA LEU A 38 15.71 -19.69 0.53
C LEU A 38 16.95 -20.04 -0.31
N LEU A 39 17.63 -19.05 -0.88
CA LEU A 39 18.91 -19.23 -1.57
C LEU A 39 19.99 -19.74 -0.61
N ALA A 40 20.08 -19.18 0.60
CA ALA A 40 21.03 -19.66 1.62
C ALA A 40 20.81 -21.13 2.01
N ARG A 41 19.57 -21.64 1.93
CA ARG A 41 19.26 -23.05 2.18
C ARG A 41 19.68 -23.98 1.03
N GLN A 42 19.94 -23.46 -0.15
CA GLN A 42 20.43 -24.23 -1.28
C GLN A 42 21.97 -24.39 -1.26
N ALA A 43 22.66 -23.74 -0.31
CA ALA A 43 24.10 -23.89 -0.17
C ALA A 43 24.49 -25.32 0.25
N ASP A 44 25.58 -25.82 -0.32
CA ASP A 44 26.09 -27.16 -0.03
C ASP A 44 26.36 -27.37 1.47
N GLY A 45 25.96 -28.53 1.98
CA GLY A 45 26.13 -28.90 3.39
C GLY A 45 25.08 -28.32 4.34
N VAL A 46 24.11 -27.53 3.85
CA VAL A 46 22.99 -27.05 4.67
C VAL A 46 21.85 -28.07 4.68
N ALA A 47 21.44 -28.52 5.87
CA ALA A 47 20.28 -29.40 5.98
C ALA A 47 18.99 -28.68 5.55
N ASN A 48 18.09 -29.39 4.88
CA ASN A 48 16.83 -28.83 4.37
C ASN A 48 15.95 -28.16 5.43
N PHE A 49 16.06 -28.54 6.70
CA PHE A 49 15.27 -27.96 7.79
C PHE A 49 15.93 -26.74 8.46
N THR A 50 17.15 -26.37 8.06
CA THR A 50 17.85 -25.21 8.61
C THR A 50 17.06 -23.94 8.34
N GLY A 51 16.79 -23.15 9.39
CA GLY A 51 16.08 -21.88 9.28
C GLY A 51 14.56 -21.98 9.06
N GLN A 52 13.95 -23.17 9.11
CA GLN A 52 12.51 -23.35 8.87
C GLN A 52 11.62 -22.49 9.79
N THR A 53 11.96 -22.43 11.08
CA THR A 53 11.23 -21.58 12.04
C THR A 53 11.31 -20.09 11.66
N ALA A 54 12.45 -19.64 11.14
CA ALA A 54 12.61 -18.26 10.70
C ALA A 54 11.78 -17.96 9.44
N ILE A 55 11.80 -18.89 8.47
CA ILE A 55 10.96 -18.80 7.25
C ILE A 55 9.48 -18.72 7.61
N LEU A 56 9.00 -19.61 8.49
CA LEU A 56 7.60 -19.60 8.93
C LEU A 56 7.22 -18.29 9.63
N ARG A 57 8.11 -17.73 10.45
CA ARG A 57 7.89 -16.43 11.11
C ARG A 57 7.86 -15.28 10.12
N LEU A 58 8.75 -15.27 9.12
CA LEU A 58 8.75 -14.25 8.07
C LEU A 58 7.49 -14.34 7.21
N ALA A 59 7.06 -15.54 6.83
CA ALA A 59 5.81 -15.74 6.09
C ALA A 59 4.59 -15.26 6.87
N LYS A 60 4.56 -15.49 8.19
CA LYS A 60 3.51 -14.93 9.06
C LYS A 60 3.55 -13.39 9.07
N SER A 61 4.74 -12.79 9.12
CA SER A 61 4.89 -11.33 9.03
C SER A 61 4.39 -10.77 7.71
N GLN A 62 4.71 -11.43 6.58
CA GLN A 62 4.23 -11.06 5.25
C GLN A 62 2.71 -11.09 5.17
N ARG A 63 2.08 -12.13 5.72
CA ARG A 63 0.62 -12.21 5.82
C ARG A 63 0.04 -11.03 6.59
N SER A 64 0.62 -10.66 7.73
CA SER A 64 0.15 -9.50 8.51
C SER A 64 0.31 -8.19 7.75
N LEU A 65 1.36 -8.01 6.93
CA LEU A 65 1.48 -6.82 6.06
C LEU A 65 0.36 -6.74 5.03
N ILE A 66 -0.02 -7.88 4.42
CA ILE A 66 -1.14 -7.95 3.47
C ILE A 66 -2.47 -7.64 4.16
N GLU A 67 -2.67 -8.16 5.38
CA GLU A 67 -3.84 -7.82 6.20
C GLU A 67 -3.89 -6.31 6.51
N CYS A 68 -2.77 -5.71 6.91
CA CYS A 68 -2.66 -4.26 7.13
C CYS A 68 -2.95 -3.45 5.86
N GLN A 69 -2.56 -3.93 4.69
CA GLN A 69 -2.85 -3.25 3.42
C GLN A 69 -4.35 -3.25 3.09
N ASN A 70 -5.04 -4.37 3.33
CA ASN A 70 -6.49 -4.43 3.20
C ASN A 70 -7.19 -3.46 4.17
N ASP A 71 -6.70 -3.37 5.40
CA ASP A 71 -7.21 -2.40 6.38
C ASP A 71 -6.93 -0.96 5.94
N MET A 72 -5.77 -0.68 5.36
CA MET A 72 -5.42 0.66 4.85
C MET A 72 -6.37 1.10 3.73
N ILE A 73 -6.73 0.22 2.80
CA ILE A 73 -7.73 0.50 1.76
C ILE A 73 -9.09 0.84 2.37
N ARG A 74 -9.49 0.17 3.46
CA ARG A 74 -10.73 0.48 4.18
C ARG A 74 -10.65 1.83 4.88
N VAL A 75 -9.50 2.16 5.48
CA VAL A 75 -9.23 3.47 6.08
C VAL A 75 -9.33 4.57 5.02
N HIS A 76 -8.72 4.37 3.85
CA HIS A 76 -8.83 5.29 2.71
C HIS A 76 -10.28 5.60 2.39
N ARG A 77 -11.10 4.54 2.20
CA ARG A 77 -12.53 4.71 1.91
C ARG A 77 -13.27 5.44 3.03
N ALA A 78 -13.03 5.06 4.29
CA ALA A 78 -13.67 5.72 5.43
C ALA A 78 -13.28 7.21 5.52
N LEU A 79 -12.05 7.58 5.16
CA LEU A 79 -11.59 8.97 5.10
C LEU A 79 -12.27 9.76 3.97
N LEU A 80 -12.53 9.13 2.81
CA LEU A 80 -13.31 9.75 1.73
C LEU A 80 -14.74 10.03 2.20
N ASP A 81 -15.38 9.06 2.83
CA ASP A 81 -16.75 9.20 3.35
C ASP A 81 -16.81 10.30 4.43
N ALA A 82 -15.87 10.30 5.38
CA ALA A 82 -15.76 11.36 6.39
C ALA A 82 -15.51 12.75 5.77
N GLY A 83 -14.66 12.83 4.73
CA GLY A 83 -14.39 14.07 4.01
C GLY A 83 -15.63 14.65 3.33
N ARG A 84 -16.52 13.79 2.81
CA ARG A 84 -17.84 14.19 2.28
C ARG A 84 -18.78 14.68 3.37
N GLU A 85 -18.85 13.98 4.51
CA GLU A 85 -19.70 14.36 5.65
C GLU A 85 -19.38 15.76 6.17
N VAL A 86 -18.10 16.11 6.29
CA VAL A 86 -17.68 17.44 6.74
C VAL A 86 -17.64 18.48 5.62
N LYS A 87 -18.11 18.14 4.41
CA LYS A 87 -18.07 18.98 3.20
C LYS A 87 -16.66 19.50 2.87
N ALA A 88 -15.63 18.75 3.25
CA ALA A 88 -14.25 19.04 2.89
C ALA A 88 -13.92 18.55 1.48
N ILE A 89 -14.66 17.55 1.01
CA ILE A 89 -14.66 17.06 -0.37
C ILE A 89 -16.02 17.43 -0.94
N ILE A 90 -16.03 18.21 -2.01
CA ILE A 90 -17.25 18.59 -2.71
C ILE A 90 -17.35 17.69 -3.94
N ASP A 91 -18.36 16.83 -3.99
CA ASP A 91 -18.77 16.15 -5.23
C ASP A 91 -19.50 17.19 -6.10
N GLU A 92 -18.77 18.18 -6.66
CA GLU A 92 -19.37 19.11 -7.63
C GLU A 92 -19.63 18.36 -8.94
N PRO A 93 -20.81 18.52 -9.56
CA PRO A 93 -21.10 17.93 -10.88
C PRO A 93 -20.15 18.42 -11.98
N GLU A 94 -19.43 19.54 -11.76
CA GLU A 94 -18.41 20.08 -12.66
C GLU A 94 -17.03 19.40 -12.51
N ALA A 95 -16.78 18.64 -11.44
CA ALA A 95 -15.51 17.95 -11.21
C ALA A 95 -15.33 16.71 -12.10
N CYS A 96 -16.44 16.10 -12.53
CA CYS A 96 -16.44 15.12 -13.61
C CYS A 96 -16.42 15.87 -14.95
N PRO A 97 -15.35 15.76 -15.77
CA PRO A 97 -15.34 16.40 -17.08
C PRO A 97 -16.54 15.91 -17.90
N ALA A 98 -17.27 16.84 -18.52
CA ALA A 98 -18.50 16.57 -19.28
C ALA A 98 -18.31 15.59 -20.45
N SER A 99 -17.07 15.28 -20.82
CA SER A 99 -16.72 14.27 -21.81
C SER A 99 -15.46 13.54 -21.34
N GLY A 100 -15.55 12.23 -21.16
CA GLY A 100 -14.41 11.37 -20.90
C GLY A 100 -13.61 11.15 -22.19
N THR A 101 -12.74 12.10 -22.54
CA THR A 101 -11.73 11.85 -23.57
C THR A 101 -10.65 10.94 -23.00
N LEU A 102 -10.46 9.77 -23.62
CA LEU A 102 -9.29 8.95 -23.38
C LEU A 102 -8.06 9.78 -23.79
N VAL A 103 -7.29 10.22 -22.80
CA VAL A 103 -5.92 10.68 -23.06
C VAL A 103 -5.17 9.43 -23.50
N GLU A 104 -4.57 9.51 -24.69
CA GLU A 104 -3.88 8.44 -25.40
C GLU A 104 -2.97 7.60 -24.48
N GLU A 105 -2.96 6.28 -24.74
CA GLU A 105 -2.38 5.20 -23.94
C GLU A 105 -1.21 5.62 -23.03
N ALA A 106 -1.46 5.62 -21.71
CA ALA A 106 -0.36 5.47 -20.76
C ALA A 106 0.37 4.16 -21.11
N PRO A 107 1.70 4.17 -21.26
CA PRO A 107 2.43 2.96 -21.63
C PRO A 107 2.14 1.90 -20.59
N LEU A 108 1.55 0.79 -21.04
CA LEU A 108 1.39 -0.39 -20.20
C LEU A 108 2.77 -0.75 -19.65
N LEU A 109 2.85 -0.92 -18.33
CA LEU A 109 3.99 -1.55 -17.67
C LEU A 109 4.18 -2.93 -18.32
N GLN A 110 5.10 -3.03 -19.28
CA GLN A 110 5.55 -4.31 -19.79
C GLN A 110 6.28 -4.99 -18.64
N VAL A 111 5.61 -5.95 -18.03
CA VAL A 111 6.25 -6.90 -17.13
C VAL A 111 7.13 -7.79 -17.99
N ALA A 112 8.44 -7.58 -17.90
CA ALA A 112 9.46 -8.47 -18.46
C ALA A 112 9.62 -9.73 -17.62
#